data_AF-A0A932YJJ1-F1
#
_entry.id   AF-A0A932YJJ1-F1
#
_cell.length_a   1.000
_cell.length_b   1.000
_cell.length_c   1.000
_cell.angle_alpha   90.00
_cell.angle_beta   90.00
_cell.angle_gamma   90.00
#
_symmetry.space_group_name_H-M   'P 1'
#
loop_
_entity.id
_entity.type
_entity.pdbx_description
1 polymer ?
#
loop_
_entity_poly.entity_id
_entity_poly.type
_entity_poly.pdbx_seq_one_letter_code
_entity_poly.pdbx_strand_id
1 'polypeptide(L)'
;MTIRNVENESRPTEMLDKLQEYRPFTDKEKEMLKTDGTEFYILDGKETIEGQIKAQKPFAPIINGDGLLKLPSLKAEVAIYRDPKRFFVPNTGNKDLATQEVLVKRDVEELRKRTGLGEDIDEIIPDQASTLTAIIFKHFDKTTREGNPVWLFGSEYASAQRLKVVNAQNLRLGYQNLNWVCGRTRNAVDKSGSRVATVGFQLNKGVIVDFWSVDHGCPKLFVVRLIVARKR
;
A
#
# COMPACT_ATOMS: atom_id res chain seq x y z
N MET A 1 36.21 6.16 -38.34
CA MET A 1 35.08 6.83 -37.66
C MET A 1 34.20 5.74 -37.09
N THR A 2 34.34 5.45 -35.81
CA THR A 2 33.81 4.23 -35.17
C THR A 2 32.53 4.60 -34.42
N ILE A 3 31.39 4.11 -34.89
CA ILE A 3 30.12 4.22 -34.17
C ILE A 3 30.18 3.20 -33.03
N ARG A 4 30.24 3.67 -31.79
CA ARG A 4 30.06 2.83 -30.61
C ARG A 4 28.55 2.66 -30.39
N ASN A 5 28.04 1.48 -30.71
CA ASN A 5 26.77 1.02 -30.16
C ASN A 5 26.97 0.79 -28.67
N VAL A 6 26.33 1.63 -27.86
CA VAL A 6 26.10 1.36 -26.45
C VAL A 6 24.73 0.71 -26.37
N GLU A 7 24.68 -0.60 -26.59
CA GLU A 7 23.50 -1.39 -26.26
C GLU A 7 23.46 -1.57 -24.75
N ASN A 8 22.65 -0.71 -24.15
CA ASN A 8 22.21 -0.73 -22.77
C ASN A 8 21.10 -1.79 -22.66
N GLU A 9 21.44 -3.07 -22.73
CA GLU A 9 20.52 -4.19 -22.57
C GLU A 9 20.83 -5.00 -21.32
N SER A 10 20.53 -4.42 -20.16
CA SER A 10 20.41 -5.18 -18.93
C SER A 10 19.46 -4.45 -18.00
N ARG A 11 18.15 -4.55 -18.29
CA ARG A 11 17.04 -4.11 -17.40
C ARG A 11 15.62 -4.47 -17.90
N PRO A 12 15.36 -5.73 -18.26
CA PRO A 12 14.02 -6.28 -17.98
C PRO A 12 14.04 -7.49 -17.02
N THR A 13 15.21 -8.13 -16.83
CA THR A 13 15.32 -9.43 -16.14
C THR A 13 15.45 -9.29 -14.62
N GLU A 14 16.16 -8.28 -14.11
CA GLU A 14 16.34 -8.08 -12.66
C GLU A 14 15.03 -7.74 -11.90
N MET A 15 14.01 -7.19 -12.57
CA MET A 15 12.70 -6.94 -11.94
C MET A 15 11.80 -8.19 -11.89
N LEU A 16 12.01 -9.15 -12.80
CA LEU A 16 11.25 -10.39 -12.86
C LEU A 16 11.90 -11.52 -12.03
N ASP A 17 13.20 -11.41 -11.73
CA ASP A 17 13.97 -12.36 -10.90
C ASP A 17 13.99 -12.04 -9.40
N LYS A 18 13.10 -11.17 -8.91
CA LYS A 18 12.65 -11.29 -7.51
C LYS A 18 11.80 -12.56 -7.36
N LEU A 19 12.48 -13.71 -7.39
CA LEU A 19 12.05 -14.99 -6.82
C LEU A 19 11.06 -14.73 -5.70
N GLN A 20 9.83 -15.28 -5.77
CA GLN A 20 8.78 -15.17 -4.73
C GLN A 20 9.38 -14.99 -3.32
N GLU A 21 9.55 -13.74 -2.89
CA GLU A 21 10.31 -13.37 -1.68
C GLU A 21 9.54 -13.78 -0.41
N TYR A 22 8.24 -14.05 -0.58
CA TYR A 22 7.32 -14.26 0.51
C TYR A 22 6.70 -15.66 0.44
N ARG A 23 6.63 -16.30 1.60
CA ARG A 23 5.92 -17.56 1.81
C ARG A 23 4.59 -17.30 2.54
N PRO A 24 3.67 -18.27 2.55
CA PRO A 24 2.55 -18.23 3.49
C PRO A 24 3.05 -18.20 4.94
N PHE A 25 2.23 -17.62 5.83
CA PHE A 25 2.48 -17.72 7.25
C PHE A 25 2.24 -19.16 7.71
N THR A 26 3.09 -19.64 8.61
CA THR A 26 2.85 -20.86 9.40
C THR A 26 1.69 -20.65 10.36
N ASP A 27 1.10 -21.75 10.87
CA ASP A 27 0.01 -21.66 11.83
C ASP A 27 0.40 -20.91 13.11
N LYS A 28 1.63 -21.12 13.59
CA LYS A 28 2.18 -20.40 14.75
C LYS A 28 2.30 -18.89 14.48
N GLU A 29 2.80 -18.49 13.31
CA GLU A 29 2.87 -17.06 12.95
C GLU A 29 1.48 -16.44 12.86
N LYS A 30 0.53 -17.14 12.26
CA LYS A 30 -0.87 -16.69 12.20
C LYS A 30 -1.44 -16.52 13.60
N GLU A 31 -1.21 -17.46 14.51
CA GLU A 31 -1.68 -17.38 15.89
C GLU A 31 -1.12 -16.15 16.61
N MET A 32 0.20 -15.92 16.54
CA MET A 32 0.85 -14.78 17.19
C MET A 32 0.38 -13.45 16.60
N LEU A 33 0.27 -13.36 15.27
CA LEU A 33 -0.19 -12.16 14.57
C LEU A 33 -1.70 -11.91 14.78
N LYS A 34 -2.54 -12.96 14.87
CA LYS A 34 -3.97 -12.82 15.22
C LYS A 34 -4.14 -12.29 16.62
N THR A 35 -3.39 -12.83 17.59
CA THR A 35 -3.37 -12.36 18.98
C THR A 35 -2.94 -10.89 19.03
N ASP A 36 -2.04 -10.47 18.15
CA ASP A 36 -1.65 -9.08 18.02
C ASP A 36 -2.70 -8.20 17.29
N GLY A 37 -3.78 -8.77 16.77
CA GLY A 37 -4.92 -8.03 16.18
C GLY A 37 -4.87 -7.85 14.67
N THR A 38 -4.17 -8.74 13.95
CA THR A 38 -4.10 -8.72 12.49
C THR A 38 -5.14 -9.61 11.81
N GLU A 39 -5.46 -9.27 10.56
CA GLU A 39 -6.23 -10.08 9.62
C GLU A 39 -5.40 -10.42 8.38
N PHE A 40 -5.73 -11.55 7.74
CA PHE A 40 -4.93 -12.14 6.66
C PHE A 40 -5.67 -12.09 5.33
N TYR A 41 -4.92 -11.82 4.27
CA TYR A 41 -5.41 -11.83 2.90
C TYR A 41 -4.44 -12.59 2.01
N ILE A 42 -4.98 -13.49 1.19
CA ILE A 42 -4.20 -14.20 0.17
C ILE A 42 -4.32 -13.39 -1.13
N LEU A 43 -3.17 -12.97 -1.66
CA LEU A 43 -3.01 -12.33 -2.94
C LEU A 43 -2.36 -13.33 -3.90
N ASP A 44 -3.00 -13.63 -5.02
CA ASP A 44 -2.57 -14.69 -5.93
C ASP A 44 -1.58 -14.23 -7.01
N GLY A 45 -1.30 -12.93 -7.03
CA GLY A 45 -0.41 -12.29 -7.99
C GLY A 45 -1.02 -12.09 -9.38
N LYS A 46 -2.36 -12.12 -9.48
CA LYS A 46 -3.07 -11.94 -10.77
C LYS A 46 -3.93 -10.70 -10.80
N GLU A 47 -4.29 -10.14 -9.65
CA GLU A 47 -5.18 -8.98 -9.62
C GLU A 47 -4.47 -7.73 -10.13
N THR A 48 -4.91 -7.21 -11.28
CA THR A 48 -4.50 -5.91 -11.82
C THR A 48 -5.59 -4.88 -11.56
N ILE A 49 -5.26 -3.59 -11.59
CA ILE A 49 -6.28 -2.53 -11.51
C ILE A 49 -7.22 -2.62 -12.72
N GLU A 50 -6.69 -2.87 -13.92
CA GLU A 50 -7.50 -3.08 -15.12
C GLU A 50 -8.50 -4.24 -14.97
N GLY A 51 -8.06 -5.37 -14.41
CA GLY A 51 -8.92 -6.52 -14.13
C GLY A 51 -10.00 -6.21 -13.11
N GLN A 52 -9.67 -5.45 -12.06
CA GLN A 52 -10.64 -5.02 -11.05
C GLN A 52 -11.70 -4.06 -11.63
N ILE A 53 -11.31 -3.15 -12.52
CA ILE A 53 -12.25 -2.27 -13.26
C ILE A 53 -13.18 -3.11 -14.14
N LYS A 54 -12.64 -4.07 -14.91
CA LYS A 54 -13.43 -4.97 -15.76
C LYS A 54 -14.43 -5.80 -14.93
N ALA A 55 -14.07 -6.14 -13.69
CA ALA A 55 -14.95 -6.76 -12.72
C ALA A 55 -15.93 -5.79 -12.02
N GLN A 56 -16.08 -4.56 -12.53
CA GLN A 56 -16.97 -3.51 -12.03
C GLN A 56 -16.73 -3.12 -10.56
N LYS A 57 -15.50 -3.28 -10.05
CA LYS A 57 -15.16 -2.76 -8.72
C LYS A 57 -15.21 -1.23 -8.73
N PRO A 58 -15.68 -0.58 -7.65
CA PRO A 58 -15.88 0.85 -7.63
C PRO A 58 -14.54 1.59 -7.51
N PHE A 59 -14.16 2.27 -8.58
CA PHE A 59 -13.03 3.19 -8.63
C PHE A 59 -13.50 4.62 -8.88
N ALA A 60 -12.83 5.55 -8.22
CA ALA A 60 -12.82 6.96 -8.64
C ALA A 60 -11.93 7.10 -9.89
N PRO A 61 -11.82 8.28 -10.51
CA PRO A 61 -10.83 8.49 -11.57
C PRO A 61 -9.44 8.05 -11.10
N ILE A 62 -8.79 7.21 -11.92
CA ILE A 62 -7.45 6.69 -11.68
C ILE A 62 -6.46 7.50 -12.51
N ILE A 63 -5.30 7.84 -11.96
CA ILE A 63 -4.23 8.34 -12.79
C ILE A 63 -3.77 7.26 -13.77
N ASN A 64 -3.79 7.58 -15.06
CA ASN A 64 -3.16 6.75 -16.07
C ASN A 64 -1.66 7.08 -16.10
N GLY A 65 -0.85 6.17 -15.54
CA GLY A 65 0.61 6.24 -15.56
C GLY A 65 1.22 5.07 -16.35
N ASP A 66 2.51 5.15 -16.61
CA ASP A 66 3.27 4.16 -17.39
C ASP A 66 3.13 2.74 -16.78
N GLY A 67 2.30 1.89 -17.39
CA GLY A 67 2.12 0.49 -17.01
C GLY A 67 1.30 0.22 -15.74
N LEU A 68 0.93 1.25 -14.97
CA LEU A 68 0.26 1.15 -13.65
C LEU A 68 -0.94 0.19 -13.63
N LEU A 69 -1.82 0.28 -14.62
CA LEU A 69 -3.07 -0.48 -14.64
C LEU A 69 -2.90 -1.98 -14.83
N LYS A 70 -1.79 -2.39 -15.46
CA LYS A 70 -1.53 -3.77 -15.90
C LYS A 70 -0.61 -4.53 -14.97
N LEU A 71 0.04 -3.85 -14.02
CA LEU A 71 0.93 -4.50 -13.08
C LEU A 71 0.12 -5.35 -12.09
N PRO A 72 0.42 -6.66 -11.98
CA PRO A 72 -0.28 -7.53 -11.04
C PRO A 72 0.04 -7.17 -9.60
N SER A 73 -0.87 -7.53 -8.70
CA SER A 73 -0.66 -7.49 -7.26
C SER A 73 0.55 -8.35 -6.85
N LEU A 74 1.09 -8.09 -5.67
CA LEU A 74 2.06 -8.97 -5.04
C LEU A 74 1.44 -10.35 -4.83
N LYS A 75 2.17 -11.43 -5.17
CA LYS A 75 1.80 -12.78 -4.77
C LYS A 75 2.32 -13.08 -3.36
N ALA A 76 1.45 -12.96 -2.36
CA ALA A 76 1.80 -13.20 -0.96
C ALA A 76 0.55 -13.49 -0.10
N GLU A 77 0.76 -14.09 1.07
CA GLU A 77 -0.18 -13.94 2.17
C GLU A 77 0.26 -12.71 2.98
N VAL A 78 -0.64 -11.73 3.10
CA VAL A 78 -0.37 -10.46 3.80
C VAL A 78 -1.22 -10.38 5.05
N ALA A 79 -0.64 -9.87 6.14
CA ALA A 79 -1.36 -9.54 7.36
C ALA A 79 -1.44 -8.02 7.54
N ILE A 80 -2.61 -7.51 7.94
CA ILE A 80 -2.85 -6.09 8.20
C ILE A 80 -3.59 -5.91 9.52
N TYR A 81 -3.48 -4.74 10.15
CA TYR A 81 -4.32 -4.41 11.31
C TYR A 81 -5.64 -3.79 10.86
N ARG A 82 -6.78 -4.31 11.33
CA ARG A 82 -8.09 -3.69 11.09
C ARG A 82 -8.29 -2.40 11.90
N ASP A 83 -7.69 -2.29 13.08
CA ASP A 83 -7.79 -1.08 13.91
C ASP A 83 -7.18 0.12 13.16
N PRO A 84 -7.96 1.17 12.88
CA PRO A 84 -7.50 2.40 12.22
C PRO A 84 -6.26 3.04 12.85
N LYS A 85 -6.07 2.89 14.17
CA LYS A 85 -4.90 3.41 14.90
C LYS A 85 -3.64 2.58 14.67
N ARG A 86 -3.79 1.32 14.26
CA ARG A 86 -2.69 0.38 14.02
C ARG A 86 -2.46 0.07 12.56
N PHE A 87 -3.39 0.40 11.67
CA PHE A 87 -3.30 0.11 10.24
C PHE A 87 -2.10 0.77 9.54
N PHE A 88 -1.73 1.98 9.97
CA PHE A 88 -0.58 2.70 9.42
C PHE A 88 0.64 2.60 10.33
N VAL A 89 1.83 2.62 9.71
CA VAL A 89 3.10 2.82 10.40
C VAL A 89 3.09 4.23 11.02
N PRO A 90 3.33 4.38 12.32
CA PRO A 90 3.27 5.65 13.02
C PRO A 90 4.22 6.69 12.42
N ASN A 91 3.79 7.96 12.45
CA ASN A 91 4.60 9.11 12.06
C ASN A 91 5.10 9.12 10.60
N THR A 92 4.52 8.30 9.73
CA THR A 92 4.86 8.28 8.30
C THR A 92 4.20 9.40 7.50
N GLY A 93 3.11 9.99 8.02
CA GLY A 93 2.47 11.16 7.41
C GLY A 93 3.43 12.35 7.30
N ASN A 94 3.34 13.06 6.17
CA ASN A 94 4.17 14.23 5.86
C ASN A 94 5.68 13.95 5.79
N LYS A 95 6.08 12.73 5.42
CA LYS A 95 7.48 12.33 5.23
C LYS A 95 7.76 11.91 3.79
N ASP A 96 8.99 12.12 3.34
CA ASP A 96 9.50 11.57 2.07
C ASP A 96 9.64 10.04 2.13
N LEU A 97 9.91 9.42 0.98
CA LEU A 97 10.03 7.96 0.91
C LEU A 97 11.16 7.41 1.78
N ALA A 98 12.35 8.01 1.70
CA ALA A 98 13.53 7.52 2.43
C ALA A 98 13.29 7.51 3.95
N THR A 99 12.66 8.57 4.47
CA THR A 99 12.29 8.66 5.88
C THR A 99 11.22 7.63 6.25
N GLN A 100 10.23 7.41 5.37
CA GLN A 100 9.21 6.39 5.60
C GLN A 100 9.78 4.97 5.63
N GLU A 101 10.75 4.65 4.77
CA GLU A 101 11.44 3.35 4.80
C GLU A 101 12.18 3.11 6.12
N VAL A 102 12.81 4.14 6.68
CA VAL A 102 13.46 4.06 8.00
C VAL A 102 12.43 3.81 9.10
N LEU A 103 11.27 4.47 9.04
CA LEU A 103 10.19 4.27 10.01
C LEU A 103 9.61 2.86 9.94
N VAL A 104 9.41 2.31 8.74
CA VAL A 104 8.96 0.93 8.54
C VAL A 104 9.94 -0.06 9.16
N LYS A 105 11.25 0.13 8.93
CA LYS A 105 12.29 -0.74 9.52
C LYS A 105 12.26 -0.73 11.05
N ARG A 106 12.00 0.43 11.66
CA ARG A 106 11.84 0.52 13.12
C ARG A 106 10.57 -0.14 13.60
N ASP A 107 9.46 0.05 12.89
CA ASP A 107 8.17 -0.51 13.26
C ASP A 107 8.17 -2.05 13.21
N VAL A 108 8.79 -2.64 12.19
CA VAL A 108 8.94 -4.09 12.10
C VAL A 108 9.83 -4.64 13.23
N GLU A 109 10.88 -3.93 13.67
CA GLU A 109 11.66 -4.35 14.83
C GLU A 109 10.82 -4.39 16.12
N GLU A 110 9.93 -3.41 16.31
CA GLU A 110 8.98 -3.38 17.43
C GLU A 110 7.96 -4.52 17.33
N LEU A 111 7.42 -4.77 16.13
CA LEU A 111 6.54 -5.90 15.86
C LEU A 111 7.19 -7.23 16.21
N ARG A 112 8.44 -7.45 15.77
CA ARG A 112 9.20 -8.68 16.03
C ARG A 112 9.43 -8.89 17.52
N LYS A 113 9.73 -7.82 18.28
CA LYS A 113 9.87 -7.88 19.74
C LYS A 113 8.55 -8.25 20.43
N ARG A 114 7.43 -7.66 20.00
CA ARG A 114 6.11 -7.90 20.62
C ARG A 114 5.56 -9.29 20.31
N THR A 115 5.76 -9.78 19.09
CA THR A 115 5.23 -11.07 18.62
C THR A 115 6.20 -12.23 18.80
N GLY A 116 7.49 -11.98 19.06
CA GLY A 116 8.51 -13.02 19.16
C GLY A 116 8.85 -13.73 17.85
N LEU A 117 8.39 -13.20 16.70
CA LEU A 117 8.54 -13.85 15.39
C LEU A 117 9.91 -13.62 14.71
N GLY A 118 10.81 -12.86 15.32
CA GLY A 118 12.18 -12.69 14.81
C GLY A 118 12.23 -12.23 13.35
N GLU A 119 13.27 -12.64 12.61
CA GLU A 119 13.47 -12.22 11.22
C GLU A 119 12.56 -12.93 10.20
N ASP A 120 11.67 -13.84 10.64
CA ASP A 120 10.77 -14.60 9.77
C ASP A 120 9.69 -13.73 9.11
N ILE A 121 9.40 -12.55 9.69
CA ILE A 121 8.40 -11.60 9.19
C ILE A 121 9.02 -10.25 8.83
N ASP A 122 8.38 -9.54 7.91
CA ASP A 122 8.75 -8.17 7.54
C ASP A 122 7.53 -7.25 7.41
N GLU A 123 7.76 -5.94 7.38
CA GLU A 123 6.78 -4.95 6.92
C GLU A 123 7.24 -4.28 5.63
N ILE A 124 6.35 -4.18 4.65
CA ILE A 124 6.71 -3.69 3.31
C ILE A 124 5.90 -2.45 2.89
N ILE A 125 6.56 -1.58 2.12
CA ILE A 125 5.87 -0.64 1.24
C ILE A 125 5.66 -1.37 -0.09
N PRO A 126 4.41 -1.61 -0.53
CA PRO A 126 4.16 -2.42 -1.70
C PRO A 126 4.70 -1.74 -2.96
N ASP A 127 5.32 -2.53 -3.82
CA ASP A 127 5.83 -2.06 -5.11
C ASP A 127 4.69 -1.68 -6.05
N GLN A 128 3.57 -2.42 -6.03
CA GLN A 128 2.46 -2.23 -6.96
C GLN A 128 1.22 -1.66 -6.27
N ALA A 129 0.56 -0.68 -6.90
CA ALA A 129 -0.70 -0.12 -6.41
C ALA A 129 -1.83 -1.15 -6.38
N SER A 130 -1.82 -2.10 -7.32
CA SER A 130 -2.77 -3.21 -7.38
C SER A 130 -2.77 -4.08 -6.12
N THR A 131 -1.66 -4.14 -5.38
CA THR A 131 -1.58 -4.81 -4.07
C THR A 131 -2.52 -4.15 -3.06
N LEU A 132 -2.47 -2.82 -2.94
CA LEU A 132 -3.35 -2.10 -2.01
C LEU A 132 -4.80 -2.14 -2.46
N THR A 133 -5.09 -1.98 -3.76
CA THR A 133 -6.48 -2.04 -4.25
C THR A 133 -7.09 -3.43 -4.06
N ALA A 134 -6.32 -4.49 -4.28
CA ALA A 134 -6.75 -5.86 -4.04
C ALA A 134 -7.08 -6.09 -2.56
N ILE A 135 -6.23 -5.62 -1.64
CA ILE A 135 -6.47 -5.71 -0.19
C ILE A 135 -7.74 -4.94 0.20
N ILE A 136 -7.95 -3.73 -0.32
CA ILE A 136 -9.15 -2.93 -0.05
C ILE A 136 -10.41 -3.71 -0.42
N PHE A 137 -10.49 -4.25 -1.64
CA PHE A 137 -11.68 -4.99 -2.08
C PHE A 137 -11.86 -6.32 -1.34
N LYS A 138 -10.78 -7.07 -1.09
CA LYS A 138 -10.87 -8.33 -0.33
C LYS A 138 -11.32 -8.07 1.12
N HIS A 139 -10.85 -6.98 1.75
CA HIS A 139 -11.30 -6.58 3.09
C HIS A 139 -12.78 -6.18 3.08
N PHE A 140 -13.21 -5.38 2.12
CA PHE A 140 -14.61 -4.99 1.98
C PHE A 140 -15.53 -6.21 1.75
N ASP A 141 -15.18 -7.10 0.83
CA ASP A 141 -15.96 -8.31 0.53
C ASP A 141 -16.00 -9.26 1.74
N LYS A 142 -14.91 -9.37 2.51
CA LYS A 142 -14.87 -10.16 3.75
C LYS A 142 -15.79 -9.58 4.83
N THR A 143 -15.62 -8.30 5.14
CA THR A 143 -16.37 -7.64 6.22
C THR A 143 -17.86 -7.47 5.88
N THR A 144 -18.21 -7.37 4.60
CA THR A 144 -19.59 -7.45 4.11
C THR A 144 -20.22 -8.81 4.42
N ARG A 145 -19.51 -9.92 4.20
CA ARG A 145 -19.99 -11.28 4.54
C ARG A 145 -20.14 -11.48 6.04
N GLU A 146 -19.37 -10.76 6.85
CA GLU A 146 -19.49 -10.71 8.31
C GLU A 146 -20.63 -9.79 8.80
N GLY A 147 -21.34 -9.12 7.89
CA GLY A 147 -22.47 -8.24 8.20
C GLY A 147 -22.08 -6.82 8.60
N ASN A 148 -20.81 -6.43 8.49
CA ASN A 148 -20.34 -5.09 8.82
C ASN A 148 -19.34 -4.59 7.76
N PRO A 149 -19.81 -4.09 6.60
CA PRO A 149 -18.93 -3.67 5.49
C PRO A 149 -17.99 -2.53 5.90
N VAL A 150 -16.68 -2.72 5.74
CA VAL A 150 -15.66 -1.72 6.07
C VAL A 150 -14.82 -1.39 4.84
N TRP A 151 -14.69 -0.09 4.56
CA TRP A 151 -13.72 0.43 3.59
C TRP A 151 -12.44 0.85 4.31
N LEU A 152 -11.31 0.23 3.94
CA LEU A 152 -9.99 0.72 4.34
C LEU A 152 -9.78 2.15 3.78
N PHE A 153 -8.96 2.95 4.45
CA PHE A 153 -8.61 4.33 4.06
C PHE A 153 -9.75 5.37 4.15
N GLY A 154 -10.93 4.97 4.61
CA GLY A 154 -12.08 5.86 4.79
C GLY A 154 -11.94 6.87 5.95
N SER A 155 -13.05 7.50 6.31
CA SER A 155 -13.12 8.56 7.32
C SER A 155 -12.64 8.14 8.71
N GLU A 156 -12.88 6.89 9.10
CA GLU A 156 -12.41 6.35 10.38
C GLU A 156 -10.88 6.31 10.44
N TYR A 157 -10.24 5.85 9.36
CA TYR A 157 -8.79 5.83 9.18
C TYR A 157 -8.20 7.24 9.15
N ALA A 158 -8.84 8.18 8.44
CA ALA A 158 -8.41 9.57 8.43
C ALA A 158 -8.51 10.23 9.82
N SER A 159 -9.59 9.94 10.56
CA SER A 159 -9.82 10.45 11.92
C SER A 159 -8.78 9.91 12.92
N ALA A 160 -8.44 8.63 12.80
CA ALA A 160 -7.42 7.99 13.65
C ALA A 160 -6.03 8.63 13.50
N GLN A 161 -5.70 9.13 12.32
CA GLN A 161 -4.45 9.86 12.07
C GLN A 161 -4.46 11.31 12.58
N ARG A 162 -5.54 11.72 13.28
CA ARG A 162 -5.72 13.08 13.84
C ARG A 162 -5.46 14.17 12.82
N LEU A 163 -5.78 13.91 11.55
CA LEU A 163 -5.82 14.93 10.52
C LEU A 163 -7.00 15.84 10.86
N LYS A 164 -6.75 16.80 11.76
CA LYS A 164 -7.67 17.90 12.01
C LYS A 164 -7.87 18.57 10.67
N VAL A 165 -9.12 18.69 10.24
CA VAL A 165 -9.55 19.55 9.14
C VAL A 165 -8.93 20.93 9.41
N VAL A 166 -7.83 21.25 8.74
CA VAL A 166 -7.19 22.55 8.89
C VAL A 166 -8.09 23.53 8.16
N ASN A 167 -8.75 24.36 8.97
CA ASN A 167 -9.63 25.45 8.59
C ASN A 167 -9.17 26.20 7.33
N ALA A 168 -10.08 26.30 6.36
CA ALA A 168 -10.39 27.37 5.42
C ALA A 168 -9.29 28.18 4.67
N GLN A 169 -8.03 28.24 5.09
CA GLN A 169 -7.00 29.04 4.38
C GLN A 169 -6.28 28.28 3.26
N ASN A 170 -6.36 26.94 3.24
CA ASN A 170 -5.90 26.12 2.12
C ASN A 170 -6.93 26.00 0.97
N LEU A 171 -8.05 26.75 1.04
CA LEU A 171 -9.06 26.81 -0.04
C LEU A 171 -8.49 27.34 -1.37
N ARG A 172 -7.32 27.98 -1.37
CA ARG A 172 -6.65 28.44 -2.61
C ARG A 172 -6.17 27.30 -3.54
N LEU A 173 -6.08 26.06 -3.04
CA LEU A 173 -5.67 24.89 -3.85
C LEU A 173 -6.81 23.88 -4.09
N GLY A 174 -8.06 24.23 -3.81
CA GLY A 174 -9.22 23.37 -4.13
C GLY A 174 -9.35 22.08 -3.29
N TYR A 175 -8.49 21.86 -2.29
CA TYR A 175 -8.57 20.72 -1.38
C TYR A 175 -9.66 20.92 -0.31
N GLN A 176 -10.94 20.85 -0.71
CA GLN A 176 -12.04 20.80 0.24
C GLN A 176 -11.95 19.53 1.11
N ASN A 177 -12.07 19.66 2.43
CA ASN A 177 -12.46 18.64 3.43
C ASN A 177 -12.34 17.16 3.00
N LEU A 178 -11.13 16.69 2.72
CA LEU A 178 -10.93 15.29 2.36
C LEU A 178 -10.88 14.44 3.64
N ASN A 179 -12.01 13.81 3.96
CA ASN A 179 -12.17 12.83 5.04
C ASN A 179 -11.54 11.47 4.69
N TRP A 180 -10.37 11.45 4.06
CA TRP A 180 -9.71 10.23 3.62
C TRP A 180 -8.19 10.37 3.62
N VAL A 181 -7.52 9.23 3.60
CA VAL A 181 -6.05 9.08 3.62
C VAL A 181 -5.60 8.13 2.52
N CYS A 182 -4.32 8.17 2.17
CA CYS A 182 -3.72 7.30 1.17
C CYS A 182 -2.63 6.42 1.79
N GLY A 183 -2.53 5.19 1.28
CA GLY A 183 -1.36 4.34 1.40
C GLY A 183 -0.36 4.65 0.29
N ARG A 184 0.92 4.66 0.64
CA ARG A 184 2.03 4.81 -0.30
C ARG A 184 2.37 3.49 -1.00
N THR A 185 2.88 3.61 -2.23
CA THR A 185 3.46 2.51 -3.00
C THR A 185 4.84 2.94 -3.54
N ARG A 186 5.61 2.01 -4.09
CA ARG A 186 6.82 2.31 -4.87
C ARG A 186 6.56 2.34 -6.38
N ASN A 187 5.31 2.17 -6.82
CA ASN A 187 4.96 2.06 -8.23
C ASN A 187 5.16 3.41 -8.93
N ALA A 188 6.19 3.56 -9.74
CA ALA A 188 6.37 4.78 -10.53
C ALA A 188 5.16 5.01 -11.47
N VAL A 189 4.74 6.27 -11.65
CA VAL A 189 3.72 6.64 -12.65
C VAL A 189 4.32 7.41 -13.84
N ASP A 190 5.61 7.74 -13.76
CA ASP A 190 6.40 8.34 -14.82
C ASP A 190 7.76 7.66 -15.01
N LYS A 191 8.34 7.84 -16.20
CA LYS A 191 9.63 7.24 -16.58
C LYS A 191 10.80 7.62 -15.66
N SER A 192 10.75 8.78 -15.01
CA SER A 192 11.81 9.23 -14.10
C SER A 192 11.72 8.55 -12.73
N GLY A 193 10.59 7.95 -12.37
CA GLY A 193 10.33 7.45 -11.01
C GLY A 193 10.15 8.57 -9.98
N SER A 194 10.09 9.82 -10.42
CA SER A 194 9.96 10.98 -9.54
C SER A 194 8.58 11.07 -8.88
N ARG A 195 7.58 10.40 -9.48
CA ARG A 195 6.23 10.28 -8.95
C ARG A 195 5.84 8.83 -8.81
N VAL A 196 5.28 8.49 -7.67
CA VAL A 196 4.76 7.14 -7.37
C VAL A 196 3.27 7.17 -7.18
N ALA A 197 2.62 6.04 -7.44
CA ALA A 197 1.21 5.88 -7.21
C ALA A 197 0.90 5.85 -5.71
N THR A 198 -0.26 6.36 -5.34
CA THR A 198 -0.83 6.30 -4.00
C THR A 198 -2.25 5.77 -4.09
N VAL A 199 -2.69 5.05 -3.07
CA VAL A 199 -4.00 4.39 -3.07
C VAL A 199 -4.81 4.85 -1.88
N GLY A 200 -6.03 5.30 -2.10
CA GLY A 200 -6.95 5.71 -1.04
C GLY A 200 -8.39 5.33 -1.35
N PHE A 201 -9.33 5.84 -0.57
CA PHE A 201 -10.75 5.62 -0.79
C PHE A 201 -11.55 6.90 -0.54
N GLN A 202 -12.47 7.22 -1.45
CA GLN A 202 -13.43 8.30 -1.26
C GLN A 202 -14.85 7.76 -1.28
N LEU A 203 -15.60 8.07 -0.23
CA LEU A 203 -17.02 7.72 -0.11
C LEU A 203 -17.80 8.21 -1.35
N ASN A 204 -18.68 7.35 -1.88
CA ASN A 204 -19.48 7.57 -3.11
C ASN A 204 -18.70 7.61 -4.43
N LYS A 205 -17.36 7.55 -4.41
CA LYS A 205 -16.54 7.48 -5.64
C LYS A 205 -15.80 6.16 -5.78
N GLY A 206 -15.44 5.52 -4.67
CA GLY A 206 -14.69 4.27 -4.66
C GLY A 206 -13.21 4.45 -4.39
N VAL A 207 -12.42 3.45 -4.79
CA VAL A 207 -10.96 3.45 -4.63
C VAL A 207 -10.33 4.51 -5.53
N ILE A 208 -9.46 5.33 -4.96
CA ILE A 208 -8.67 6.33 -5.68
C ILE A 208 -7.27 5.77 -5.89
N VAL A 209 -6.75 5.90 -7.11
CA VAL A 209 -5.34 5.72 -7.39
C VAL A 209 -4.83 7.02 -8.01
N ASP A 210 -3.98 7.72 -7.28
CA ASP A 210 -3.42 9.03 -7.65
C ASP A 210 -1.88 8.96 -7.59
N PHE A 211 -1.19 10.10 -7.66
CA PHE A 211 0.26 10.16 -7.59
C PHE A 211 0.79 11.14 -6.55
N TRP A 212 2.04 10.93 -6.16
CA TRP A 212 2.78 11.86 -5.32
C TRP A 212 4.27 11.87 -5.63
N SER A 213 4.94 13.00 -5.41
CA SER A 213 6.39 13.11 -5.58
C SER A 213 7.13 12.28 -4.53
N VAL A 214 8.18 11.55 -4.93
CA VAL A 214 8.94 10.70 -4.01
C VAL A 214 9.65 11.48 -2.90
N ASP A 215 10.12 12.68 -3.25
CA ASP A 215 10.97 13.54 -2.41
C ASP A 215 10.18 14.48 -1.48
N HIS A 216 8.85 14.46 -1.55
CA HIS A 216 8.01 15.38 -0.79
C HIS A 216 7.10 14.64 0.19
N GLY A 217 6.94 15.20 1.39
CA GLY A 217 5.92 14.75 2.34
C GLY A 217 4.51 15.14 1.92
N CYS A 218 3.52 14.32 2.29
CA CYS A 218 2.10 14.69 2.25
C CYS A 218 1.44 14.32 3.57
N PRO A 219 0.68 15.22 4.22
CA PRO A 219 0.01 14.92 5.48
C PRO A 219 -1.04 13.81 5.35
N LYS A 220 -1.51 13.48 4.13
CA LYS A 220 -2.49 12.42 3.88
C LYS A 220 -1.86 11.10 3.41
N LEU A 221 -0.55 11.07 3.16
CA LEU A 221 0.14 9.89 2.63
C LEU A 221 0.90 9.17 3.74
N PHE A 222 0.48 7.93 4.00
CA PHE A 222 1.03 7.09 5.06
C PHE A 222 1.54 5.76 4.48
N VAL A 223 2.38 5.06 5.24
CA VAL A 223 2.70 3.66 4.94
C VAL A 223 1.72 2.77 5.69
N VAL A 224 1.13 1.82 4.97
CA VAL A 224 0.28 0.77 5.55
C VAL A 224 1.19 -0.29 6.18
N ARG A 225 0.85 -0.78 7.37
CA ARG A 225 1.47 -1.98 7.94
C ARG A 225 1.05 -3.22 7.14
N LEU A 226 1.81 -3.53 6.10
CA LEU A 226 1.67 -4.77 5.34
C LEU A 226 2.71 -5.77 5.82
N ILE A 227 2.29 -6.69 6.68
CA ILE A 227 3.16 -7.72 7.23
C ILE A 227 3.19 -8.91 6.27
N VAL A 228 4.37 -9.43 6.00
CA VAL A 228 4.61 -10.59 5.13
C VAL A 228 5.60 -11.56 5.78
N ALA A 229 5.51 -12.84 5.45
CA ALA A 229 6.50 -13.84 5.90
C ALA A 229 7.61 -14.00 4.84
N ARG A 230 8.87 -13.88 5.26
CA ARG A 230 10.04 -14.03 4.40
C ARG A 230 10.29 -15.50 4.06
N LYS A 231 10.70 -15.75 2.82
CA LYS A 231 11.24 -17.05 2.43
C LYS A 231 12.59 -17.27 3.15
N ARG A 232 12.71 -18.42 3.81
CA ARG A 232 13.93 -18.85 4.50
C ARG A 232 14.98 -19.36 3.52
#